data_AF-A0A0X3PZT0-F1
#
_entry.id   AF-A0A0X3PZT0-F1
#
_cell.length_a   1.000
_cell.length_b   1.000
_cell.length_c   1.000
_cell.angle_alpha   90.00
_cell.angle_beta   90.00
_cell.angle_gamma   90.00
#
_symmetry.space_group_name_H-M   'P 1'
#
loop_
_entity.id
_entity.type
_entity.pdbx_description
1 polymer ?
#
loop_
_entity_poly.entity_id
_entity_poly.type
_entity_poly.pdbx_seq_one_letter_code
_entity_poly.pdbx_strand_id
1 'polypeptide(L)'
;MDSTEQFFKTFVSMSFHSYDELKQRVSEFERLTGLCYKMRRSNKFDRRYSAHERELLQYKALTFACKNYLRRENPCKSILDVRAVGDLLTVTRICMIHNHEVEEKNTIEDSYHECSSETDTTHIFSQIFTSLKFQSFEELQARLKEFQDVTGALYVIRNSNRFPENSPYRLNLKYRTLRYACYHFGKYESGASIRLNQKTSKLECT
;
A
#
# COMPACT_ATOMS: atom_id res chain seq x y z
N MET A 1 9.74 -16.21 -19.43
CA MET A 1 10.36 -16.84 -18.26
C MET A 1 9.30 -17.61 -17.48
N ASP A 2 9.54 -18.88 -17.19
CA ASP A 2 8.69 -19.68 -16.30
C ASP A 2 9.39 -19.81 -14.94
N SER A 3 8.72 -19.45 -13.86
CA SER A 3 9.23 -19.48 -12.48
C SER A 3 8.48 -20.48 -11.58
N THR A 4 7.72 -21.39 -12.19
CA THR A 4 6.87 -22.35 -11.48
C THR A 4 7.65 -23.26 -10.53
N GLU A 5 8.84 -23.74 -10.94
CA GLU A 5 9.66 -24.60 -10.09
C GLU A 5 10.20 -23.85 -8.86
N GLN A 6 10.70 -22.63 -9.05
CA GLN A 6 11.18 -21.77 -7.96
C GLN A 6 10.03 -21.41 -7.01
N PHE A 7 8.82 -21.24 -7.54
CA PHE A 7 7.63 -21.02 -6.72
C PHE A 7 7.39 -22.21 -5.80
N PHE A 8 7.35 -23.45 -6.31
CA PHE A 8 7.16 -24.64 -5.46
C PHE A 8 8.30 -24.90 -4.49
N LYS A 9 9.54 -24.54 -4.83
CA LYS A 9 10.67 -24.59 -3.88
C LYS A 9 10.52 -23.60 -2.72
N THR A 10 9.91 -22.44 -2.97
CA THR A 10 9.70 -21.40 -1.95
C THR A 10 8.40 -21.63 -1.16
N PHE A 11 7.34 -22.04 -1.84
CA PHE A 11 6.02 -22.34 -1.30
C PHE A 11 5.89 -23.85 -1.03
N VAL A 12 6.64 -24.34 -0.04
CA VAL A 12 6.58 -25.75 0.39
C VAL A 12 5.18 -26.09 0.93
N SER A 13 4.54 -25.14 1.61
CA SER A 13 3.12 -25.19 1.99
C SER A 13 2.32 -24.22 1.13
N MET A 14 1.11 -24.65 0.73
CA MET A 14 0.11 -23.81 0.06
C MET A 14 -0.92 -23.23 1.03
N SER A 15 -0.74 -23.43 2.34
CA SER A 15 -1.63 -22.92 3.37
C SER A 15 -0.86 -22.22 4.47
N PHE A 16 -1.40 -21.10 4.96
CA PHE A 16 -0.77 -20.20 5.93
C PHE A 16 -1.74 -19.84 7.05
N HIS A 17 -1.24 -19.74 8.28
CA HIS A 17 -2.05 -19.41 9.47
C HIS A 17 -2.28 -17.90 9.64
N SER A 18 -1.54 -17.07 8.89
CA SER A 18 -1.69 -15.63 8.94
C SER A 18 -1.36 -14.97 7.60
N TYR A 19 -1.85 -13.75 7.42
CA TYR A 19 -1.45 -12.90 6.30
C TYR A 19 0.04 -12.61 6.30
N ASP A 20 0.65 -12.41 7.48
CA ASP A 20 2.06 -12.09 7.61
C ASP A 20 2.95 -13.25 7.14
N GLU A 21 2.58 -14.48 7.49
CA GLU A 21 3.28 -15.69 7.02
C GLU A 21 3.20 -15.82 5.48
N LEU A 22 2.01 -15.65 4.91
CA LEU A 22 1.83 -15.62 3.45
C LEU A 22 2.68 -14.51 2.82
N LYS A 23 2.67 -13.30 3.40
CA LYS A 23 3.38 -12.14 2.86
C LYS A 23 4.89 -12.33 2.91
N GLN A 24 5.41 -12.93 3.99
CA GLN A 24 6.81 -13.30 4.12
C GLN A 24 7.23 -14.28 3.01
N ARG A 25 6.42 -15.31 2.75
CA ARG A 25 6.68 -16.28 1.67
C ARG A 25 6.66 -15.65 0.28
N VAL A 26 5.69 -14.76 0.01
CA VAL A 26 5.66 -14.00 -1.25
C VAL A 26 6.94 -13.18 -1.41
N SER A 27 7.37 -12.47 -0.37
CA SER A 27 8.56 -11.61 -0.44
C SER A 27 9.87 -12.40 -0.52
N GLU A 28 9.93 -13.59 0.07
CA GLU A 28 11.04 -14.52 -0.13
C GLU A 28 11.15 -14.96 -1.59
N PHE A 29 10.02 -15.31 -2.22
CA PHE A 29 9.97 -15.67 -3.64
C PHE A 29 10.37 -14.50 -4.55
N GLU A 30 9.88 -13.29 -4.27
CA GLU A 30 10.27 -12.07 -4.98
C GLU A 30 11.79 -11.83 -4.91
N ARG A 31 12.39 -12.00 -3.72
CA ARG A 31 13.84 -11.83 -3.52
C ARG A 31 14.67 -12.86 -4.27
N LEU A 32 14.25 -14.12 -4.30
CA LEU A 32 14.97 -15.20 -4.97
C LEU A 32 14.91 -15.12 -6.49
N THR A 33 13.81 -14.60 -7.03
CA THR A 33 13.57 -14.57 -8.48
C THR A 33 13.78 -13.20 -9.11
N GLY A 34 13.84 -12.14 -8.32
CA GLY A 34 13.80 -10.75 -8.79
C GLY A 34 12.43 -10.33 -9.36
N LEU A 35 11.43 -11.20 -9.30
CA LEU A 35 10.07 -10.91 -9.74
C LEU A 35 9.36 -10.06 -8.69
N CYS A 36 8.43 -9.22 -9.13
CA CYS A 36 7.68 -8.36 -8.23
C CYS A 36 6.17 -8.55 -8.40
N TYR A 37 5.49 -8.85 -7.30
CA TYR A 37 4.07 -9.06 -7.17
C TYR A 37 3.43 -7.94 -6.35
N LYS A 38 2.26 -7.50 -6.79
CA LYS A 38 1.44 -6.50 -6.11
C LYS A 38 0.08 -7.09 -5.82
N MET A 39 -0.46 -6.78 -4.64
CA MET A 39 -1.86 -7.08 -4.32
C MET A 39 -2.76 -6.26 -5.24
N ARG A 40 -3.53 -6.95 -6.09
CA ARG A 40 -4.45 -6.35 -7.08
C ARG A 40 -5.90 -6.43 -6.66
N ARG A 41 -6.29 -7.52 -6.01
CA ARG A 41 -7.63 -7.68 -5.45
C ARG A 41 -7.49 -8.12 -4.01
N SER A 42 -8.35 -7.59 -3.16
CA SER A 42 -8.46 -7.96 -1.76
C SER A 42 -9.91 -7.89 -1.32
N ASN A 43 -10.32 -8.88 -0.55
CA ASN A 43 -11.61 -8.93 0.12
C ASN A 43 -11.35 -9.22 1.59
N LYS A 44 -11.65 -8.27 2.48
CA LYS A 44 -11.34 -8.36 3.91
C LYS A 44 -12.45 -9.03 4.69
N PHE A 45 -12.09 -9.61 5.83
CA PHE A 45 -13.08 -9.97 6.84
C PHE A 45 -13.73 -8.71 7.41
N ASP A 46 -15.07 -8.68 7.44
CA ASP A 46 -15.81 -7.57 8.02
C ASP A 46 -16.06 -7.81 9.52
N ARG A 47 -16.75 -6.88 10.19
CA ARG A 47 -16.99 -6.96 11.63
C ARG A 47 -17.85 -8.15 12.08
N ARG A 48 -18.48 -8.89 11.17
CA ARG A 48 -19.32 -10.05 11.48
C ARG A 48 -18.51 -11.32 11.72
N TYR A 49 -17.22 -11.30 11.43
CA TYR A 49 -16.31 -12.42 11.58
C TYR A 49 -15.54 -12.36 12.89
N SER A 50 -14.94 -13.48 13.27
CA SER A 50 -14.19 -13.62 14.51
C SER A 50 -12.97 -12.68 14.56
N ALA A 51 -12.50 -12.38 15.78
CA ALA A 51 -11.26 -11.64 15.97
C ALA A 51 -10.08 -12.37 15.30
N HIS A 52 -10.04 -13.70 15.42
CA HIS A 52 -9.04 -14.55 14.77
C HIS A 52 -8.97 -14.32 13.24
N GLU A 53 -10.10 -14.45 12.53
CA GLU A 53 -10.15 -14.25 11.08
C GLU A 53 -9.76 -12.82 10.67
N ARG A 54 -10.16 -11.82 11.47
CA ARG A 54 -9.90 -10.41 11.17
C ARG A 54 -8.46 -9.98 11.44
N GLU A 55 -7.84 -10.51 12.49
CA GLU A 55 -6.52 -10.08 12.96
C GLU A 55 -5.41 -10.92 12.34
N LEU A 56 -5.59 -12.24 12.25
CA LEU A 56 -4.56 -13.15 11.72
C LEU A 56 -4.70 -13.37 10.21
N LEU A 57 -5.87 -13.77 9.71
CA LEU A 57 -6.04 -14.01 8.27
C LEU A 57 -6.23 -12.71 7.48
N GLN A 58 -6.93 -11.73 8.06
CA GLN A 58 -7.26 -10.39 7.52
C GLN A 58 -8.12 -10.38 6.24
N TYR A 59 -7.95 -11.36 5.35
CA TYR A 59 -8.54 -11.42 4.02
C TYR A 59 -9.25 -12.75 3.76
N LYS A 60 -10.47 -12.65 3.22
CA LYS A 60 -11.23 -13.78 2.66
C LYS A 60 -10.66 -14.23 1.32
N ALA A 61 -10.17 -13.28 0.53
CA ALA A 61 -9.61 -13.53 -0.79
C ALA A 61 -8.61 -12.45 -1.17
N LEU A 62 -7.53 -12.86 -1.82
CA LEU A 62 -6.42 -12.03 -2.28
C LEU A 62 -6.02 -12.46 -3.69
N THR A 63 -5.64 -11.49 -4.52
CA THR A 63 -4.93 -11.74 -5.78
C THR A 63 -3.63 -10.95 -5.75
N PHE A 64 -2.51 -11.64 -5.75
CA PHE A 64 -1.22 -11.06 -6.11
C PHE A 64 -1.03 -11.24 -7.62
N ALA A 65 -0.54 -10.20 -8.30
CA ALA A 65 -0.19 -10.29 -9.71
C ALA A 65 1.12 -9.56 -9.97
N CYS A 66 1.84 -9.97 -11.00
CA CYS A 66 3.07 -9.31 -11.41
C CYS A 66 2.88 -7.78 -11.54
N LYS A 67 3.94 -6.99 -11.26
CA LYS A 67 3.96 -5.54 -11.47
C LYS A 67 3.50 -5.16 -12.88
N ASN A 68 3.86 -5.98 -13.87
CA ASN A 68 3.56 -5.80 -15.29
C ASN A 68 2.18 -6.33 -15.73
N TYR A 69 1.34 -6.81 -14.80
CA TYR A 69 0.01 -7.37 -15.11
C TYR A 69 -0.95 -6.37 -15.77
N LEU A 70 -0.81 -5.08 -15.47
CA LEU A 70 -1.66 -4.01 -16.01
C LEU A 70 -0.99 -3.22 -17.16
N ARG A 71 0.09 -3.74 -17.76
CA ARG A 71 0.66 -3.08 -18.95
C ARG A 71 -0.35 -3.11 -20.09
N ARG A 72 -0.46 -1.98 -20.82
CA ARG A 72 -1.37 -1.86 -21.97
C ARG A 72 -0.97 -2.81 -23.09
N GLU A 73 0.33 -2.83 -23.37
CA GLU A 73 0.93 -3.70 -24.37
C GLU A 73 1.52 -4.92 -23.69
N ASN A 74 1.17 -6.10 -24.19
CA ASN A 74 1.63 -7.41 -23.72
C ASN A 74 1.57 -7.56 -22.17
N PRO A 75 0.38 -7.52 -21.55
CA PRO A 75 0.23 -7.65 -20.10
C PRO A 75 0.74 -9.00 -19.58
N CYS A 76 1.51 -8.96 -18.50
CA CYS A 76 1.99 -10.17 -17.86
C CYS A 76 0.82 -10.94 -17.21
N LYS A 77 0.73 -12.25 -17.43
CA LYS A 77 -0.37 -13.09 -16.90
C LYS A 77 -0.04 -13.77 -15.57
N SER A 78 1.12 -13.46 -15.01
CA SER A 78 1.59 -14.08 -13.78
C SER A 78 0.78 -13.59 -12.56
N ILE A 79 0.21 -14.56 -11.83
CA ILE A 79 -0.74 -14.36 -10.74
C ILE A 79 -0.64 -15.44 -9.65
N LEU A 80 -1.09 -15.07 -8.46
CA LEU A 80 -1.25 -15.91 -7.28
C LEU A 80 -2.56 -15.52 -6.58
N ASP A 81 -3.57 -16.38 -6.65
CA ASP A 81 -4.84 -16.19 -5.93
C ASP A 81 -4.85 -17.01 -4.64
N VAL A 82 -5.25 -16.37 -3.55
CA VAL A 82 -5.33 -16.95 -2.20
C VAL A 82 -6.73 -16.73 -1.65
N ARG A 83 -7.27 -17.73 -0.95
CA ARG A 83 -8.57 -17.64 -0.27
C ARG A 83 -8.48 -18.19 1.15
N ALA A 84 -9.27 -17.62 2.05
CA ALA A 84 -9.46 -18.20 3.36
C ALA A 84 -10.31 -19.47 3.24
N VAL A 85 -9.82 -20.59 3.78
CA VAL A 85 -10.49 -21.89 3.85
C VAL A 85 -10.32 -22.40 5.28
N GLY A 86 -11.42 -22.40 6.05
CA GLY A 86 -11.33 -22.59 7.49
C GLY A 86 -10.46 -21.50 8.13
N ASP A 87 -9.52 -21.90 8.99
CA ASP A 87 -8.60 -21.01 9.71
C ASP A 87 -7.26 -20.79 8.97
N LEU A 88 -7.23 -21.02 7.65
CA LEU A 88 -6.02 -20.93 6.84
C LEU A 88 -6.23 -20.06 5.60
N LEU A 89 -5.19 -19.33 5.19
CA LEU A 89 -5.07 -18.74 3.86
C LEU A 89 -4.46 -19.77 2.92
N THR A 90 -5.25 -20.27 1.97
CA THR A 90 -4.83 -21.30 1.02
C THR A 90 -4.65 -20.72 -0.38
N VAL A 91 -3.53 -21.05 -1.01
CA VAL A 91 -3.25 -20.75 -2.42
C VAL A 91 -4.20 -21.59 -3.28
N THR A 92 -5.04 -20.93 -4.05
CA THR A 92 -6.09 -21.57 -4.87
C THR A 92 -5.78 -21.58 -6.35
N ARG A 93 -4.95 -20.63 -6.82
CA ARG A 93 -4.52 -20.56 -8.22
C ARG A 93 -3.14 -19.95 -8.33
N ILE A 94 -2.33 -20.53 -9.20
CA ILE A 94 -1.03 -19.99 -9.58
C ILE A 94 -0.88 -19.92 -11.10
N CYS A 95 -0.16 -18.91 -11.57
CA CYS A 95 0.39 -18.82 -12.91
C CYS A 95 1.72 -18.10 -12.76
N MET A 96 2.83 -18.81 -12.92
CA MET A 96 4.18 -18.27 -12.68
C MET A 96 4.93 -18.01 -14.01
N ILE A 97 4.17 -17.86 -15.10
CA ILE A 97 4.68 -17.60 -16.44
C ILE A 97 4.71 -16.09 -16.68
N HIS A 98 5.91 -15.59 -16.95
CA HIS A 98 6.22 -14.20 -17.26
C HIS A 98 6.57 -14.03 -18.73
N ASN A 99 6.05 -12.98 -19.35
CA ASN A 99 6.33 -12.59 -20.74
C ASN A 99 7.38 -11.47 -20.83
N HIS A 100 8.09 -11.21 -19.75
CA HIS A 100 9.17 -10.23 -19.65
C HIS A 100 10.32 -10.86 -18.87
N GLU A 101 11.52 -10.33 -19.08
CA GLU A 101 12.69 -10.70 -18.28
C GLU A 101 12.66 -9.98 -16.92
N VAL A 102 13.48 -10.48 -16.01
CA VAL A 102 13.73 -9.81 -14.75
C VAL A 102 14.64 -8.63 -15.08
N GLU A 103 14.20 -7.42 -14.74
CA GLU A 103 15.04 -6.23 -14.88
C GLU A 103 16.22 -6.41 -13.90
N GLU A 104 17.41 -6.68 -14.43
CA GLU A 104 18.64 -6.71 -13.65
C GLU A 104 18.79 -5.34 -12.99
N LYS A 105 18.99 -5.32 -11.67
CA LYS A 105 19.26 -4.10 -10.91
C LYS A 105 20.65 -3.59 -11.29
N ASN A 106 20.79 -3.00 -12.47
CA ASN A 106 21.99 -2.27 -12.85
C ASN A 106 22.09 -1.01 -11.99
N THR A 107 23.22 -0.91 -11.31
CA THR A 107 23.62 0.18 -10.45
C THR A 107 23.61 1.52 -11.20
N ILE A 108 23.01 2.52 -10.54
CA ILE A 108 23.07 3.98 -10.79
C ILE A 108 21.92 4.52 -11.67
N GLU A 109 21.21 5.50 -11.09
CA GLU A 109 20.07 6.29 -11.61
C GLU A 109 18.67 5.66 -11.57
N ASP A 110 18.22 5.33 -10.35
CA ASP A 110 16.92 5.76 -9.79
C ASP A 110 16.73 5.04 -8.45
N SER A 111 17.30 5.60 -7.39
CA SER A 111 17.24 5.06 -6.03
C SER A 111 15.85 5.27 -5.41
N TYR A 112 14.86 4.54 -5.89
CA TYR A 112 13.61 4.28 -5.15
C TYR A 112 13.76 2.93 -4.45
N HIS A 113 14.47 2.97 -3.32
CA HIS A 113 14.73 1.81 -2.50
C HIS A 113 13.43 1.14 -2.05
N GLU A 114 13.49 -0.19 -2.03
CA GLU A 114 12.45 -1.14 -1.73
C GLU A 114 11.70 -0.89 -0.42
N CYS A 115 10.39 -1.05 -0.49
CA CYS A 115 9.60 -1.97 0.33
C CYS A 115 10.23 -2.33 1.69
N SER A 116 10.00 -1.54 2.73
CA SER A 116 10.21 -2.00 4.11
C SER A 116 9.35 -1.25 5.13
N SER A 117 8.77 -2.06 6.04
CA SER A 117 8.34 -1.79 7.42
C SER A 117 7.62 -0.48 7.77
N GLU A 118 6.47 -0.63 8.41
CA GLU A 118 5.83 0.43 9.21
C GLU A 118 6.84 1.16 10.08
N THR A 119 7.01 2.45 9.82
CA THR A 119 7.76 3.35 10.67
C THR A 119 6.85 4.52 11.01
N ASP A 120 6.58 4.70 12.30
CA ASP A 120 5.88 5.88 12.77
C ASP A 120 6.76 7.11 12.52
N THR A 121 6.30 7.96 11.61
CA THR A 121 7.00 9.18 11.18
C THR A 121 6.36 10.44 11.75
N THR A 122 5.45 10.31 12.73
CA THR A 122 4.69 11.44 13.31
C THR A 122 5.61 12.52 13.89
N HIS A 123 6.69 12.13 14.57
CA HIS A 123 7.66 13.08 15.11
C HIS A 123 8.35 13.91 14.02
N ILE A 124 8.75 13.27 12.92
CA ILE A 124 9.38 13.93 11.76
C ILE A 124 8.38 14.89 11.10
N PHE A 125 7.12 14.48 11.00
CA PHE A 125 6.06 15.34 10.48
C PHE A 125 5.90 16.60 11.34
N SER A 126 5.85 16.48 12.66
CA SER A 126 5.74 17.64 13.56
C SER A 126 6.94 18.58 13.50
N GLN A 127 8.14 18.06 13.23
CA GLN A 127 9.34 18.89 13.06
C GLN A 127 9.34 19.68 11.74
N ILE A 128 8.84 19.09 10.65
CA ILE A 128 8.82 19.74 9.33
C ILE A 128 7.60 20.66 9.20
N PHE A 129 6.45 20.25 9.75
CA PHE A 129 5.18 20.97 9.75
C PHE A 129 4.97 21.73 11.07
N THR A 130 5.93 22.56 11.47
CA THR A 130 5.84 23.36 12.72
C THR A 130 4.63 24.30 12.74
N SER A 131 4.27 24.85 11.57
CA SER A 131 3.02 25.57 11.34
C SER A 131 2.13 24.74 10.42
N LEU A 132 0.93 24.38 10.89
CA LEU A 132 -0.11 23.74 10.06
C LEU A 132 -0.87 24.73 9.17
N LYS A 133 -0.35 25.95 9.03
CA LYS A 133 -0.90 27.02 8.20
C LYS A 133 0.13 27.41 7.15
N PHE A 134 -0.32 27.48 5.91
CA PHE A 134 0.47 27.81 4.73
C PHE A 134 -0.16 29.00 4.02
N GLN A 135 0.67 29.90 3.50
CA GLN A 135 0.22 31.09 2.77
C GLN A 135 0.04 30.79 1.27
N SER A 136 0.67 29.73 0.77
CA SER A 136 0.53 29.27 -0.61
C SER A 136 0.52 27.75 -0.75
N PHE A 137 0.01 27.27 -1.89
CA PHE A 137 0.10 25.86 -2.25
C PHE A 137 1.54 25.41 -2.46
N GLU A 138 2.39 26.28 -2.97
CA GLU A 138 3.80 25.98 -3.22
C GLU A 138 4.57 25.77 -1.91
N GLU A 139 4.28 26.57 -0.88
CA GLU A 139 4.83 26.39 0.45
C GLU A 139 4.44 25.02 1.04
N LEU A 140 3.16 24.65 0.92
CA LEU A 140 2.67 23.32 1.31
C LEU A 140 3.38 22.19 0.53
N GLN A 141 3.58 22.37 -0.78
CA GLN A 141 4.30 21.38 -1.61
C GLN A 141 5.77 21.25 -1.23
N ALA A 142 6.45 22.35 -0.94
CA ALA A 142 7.86 22.36 -0.54
C ALA A 142 8.06 21.62 0.79
N ARG A 143 7.21 21.88 1.79
CA ARG A 143 7.23 21.19 3.09
C ARG A 143 6.89 19.71 2.96
N LEU A 144 5.94 19.38 2.10
CA LEU A 144 5.63 17.98 1.82
C LEU A 144 6.83 17.30 1.14
N LYS A 145 7.47 17.93 0.16
CA LYS A 145 8.65 17.38 -0.50
C LYS A 145 9.78 17.12 0.50
N GLU A 146 10.09 18.08 1.36
CA GLU A 146 11.08 17.93 2.45
C GLU A 146 10.76 16.70 3.32
N PHE A 147 9.50 16.53 3.72
CA PHE A 147 9.07 15.36 4.48
C PHE A 147 9.24 14.04 3.72
N GLN A 148 8.92 14.01 2.42
CA GLN A 148 9.12 12.81 1.58
C GLN A 148 10.61 12.49 1.37
N ASP A 149 11.46 13.51 1.26
CA ASP A 149 12.91 13.34 1.06
C ASP A 149 13.57 12.79 2.35
N VAL A 150 13.12 13.24 3.53
CA VAL A 150 13.64 12.76 4.82
C VAL A 150 13.13 11.35 5.16
N THR A 151 11.85 11.07 4.89
CA THR A 151 11.22 9.81 5.31
C THR A 151 11.21 8.72 4.24
N GLY A 152 11.50 9.08 2.98
CA GLY A 152 11.27 8.21 1.81
C GLY A 152 9.79 7.91 1.52
N ALA A 153 8.85 8.45 2.32
CA ALA A 153 7.43 8.19 2.15
C ALA A 153 6.86 9.03 1.02
N LEU A 154 6.41 8.42 -0.07
CA LEU A 154 5.84 9.13 -1.21
C LEU A 154 4.35 9.43 -0.97
N TYR A 155 3.90 10.65 -1.26
CA TYR A 155 2.52 11.14 -1.13
C TYR A 155 2.01 11.70 -2.46
N VAL A 156 0.77 11.37 -2.78
CA VAL A 156 0.08 11.81 -4.00
C VAL A 156 -1.27 12.43 -3.67
N ILE A 157 -1.72 13.36 -4.51
CA ILE A 157 -3.07 13.94 -4.41
C ILE A 157 -4.07 12.86 -4.82
N ARG A 158 -4.99 12.51 -3.90
CA ARG A 158 -6.06 11.52 -4.16
C ARG A 158 -7.41 12.17 -4.37
N ASN A 159 -7.66 13.26 -3.66
CA ASN A 159 -8.87 14.04 -3.83
C ASN A 159 -8.50 15.52 -3.74
N SER A 160 -9.10 16.33 -4.61
CA SER A 160 -8.85 17.75 -4.65
C SER A 160 -10.10 18.49 -5.11
N ASN A 161 -10.45 19.57 -4.43
CA ASN A 161 -11.45 20.52 -4.87
C ASN A 161 -10.77 21.86 -5.09
N ARG A 162 -10.90 22.42 -6.30
CA ARG A 162 -10.26 23.69 -6.67
C ARG A 162 -11.10 24.87 -6.21
N PHE A 163 -10.46 26.01 -5.99
CA PHE A 163 -11.20 27.25 -5.82
C PHE A 163 -11.89 27.63 -7.14
N PRO A 164 -13.12 28.18 -7.09
CA PRO A 164 -13.80 28.73 -8.27
C PRO A 164 -12.95 29.81 -8.97
N GLU A 165 -13.18 30.02 -10.26
CA GLU A 165 -12.44 30.99 -11.09
C GLU A 165 -12.36 32.40 -10.49
N ASN A 166 -13.44 32.82 -9.84
CA ASN A 166 -13.59 34.18 -9.31
C ASN A 166 -13.05 34.34 -7.88
N SER A 167 -12.39 33.32 -7.32
CA SER A 167 -11.91 33.37 -5.94
C SER A 167 -10.52 34.00 -5.86
N PRO A 168 -10.30 34.97 -4.95
CA PRO A 168 -8.97 35.57 -4.75
C PRO A 168 -7.93 34.55 -4.27
N TYR A 169 -8.37 33.44 -3.68
CA TYR A 169 -7.50 32.37 -3.16
C TYR A 169 -7.06 31.38 -4.24
N ARG A 170 -7.63 31.44 -5.45
CA ARG A 170 -7.29 30.53 -6.54
C ARG A 170 -5.84 30.68 -7.01
N LEU A 171 -5.30 31.89 -6.99
CA LEU A 171 -3.93 32.17 -7.42
C LEU A 171 -2.90 31.56 -6.46
N ASN A 172 -3.09 31.76 -5.16
CA ASN A 172 -2.08 31.39 -4.15
C ASN A 172 -2.29 29.98 -3.58
N LEU A 173 -3.54 29.59 -3.27
CA LEU A 173 -3.84 28.30 -2.62
C LEU A 173 -4.28 27.22 -3.61
N LYS A 174 -4.81 27.59 -4.78
CA LYS A 174 -5.28 26.72 -5.90
C LYS A 174 -6.42 25.74 -5.55
N TYR A 175 -6.38 25.10 -4.39
CA TYR A 175 -7.31 24.09 -3.91
C TYR A 175 -8.01 24.57 -2.63
N ARG A 176 -9.33 24.48 -2.62
CA ARG A 176 -10.17 24.71 -1.43
C ARG A 176 -10.04 23.55 -0.43
N THR A 177 -9.96 22.33 -0.95
CA THR A 177 -9.68 21.14 -0.14
C THR A 177 -8.74 20.24 -0.89
N LEU A 178 -7.74 19.71 -0.19
CA LEU A 178 -6.74 18.84 -0.79
C LEU A 178 -6.47 17.66 0.14
N ARG A 179 -6.46 16.46 -0.42
CA ARG A 179 -6.11 15.24 0.30
C ARG A 179 -4.89 14.61 -0.34
N TYR A 180 -3.75 14.79 0.32
CA TYR A 180 -2.60 13.94 0.10
C TYR A 180 -2.81 12.60 0.80
N ALA A 181 -2.37 11.55 0.16
CA ALA A 181 -2.29 10.24 0.75
C ALA A 181 -0.99 9.61 0.30
N CYS A 182 -0.36 8.83 1.17
CA CYS A 182 0.80 8.06 0.78
C CYS A 182 0.48 7.29 -0.54
N TYR A 183 1.45 7.12 -1.42
CA TYR A 183 1.31 6.29 -2.60
C TYR A 183 0.84 4.85 -2.21
N HIS A 184 1.25 4.41 -1.02
CA HIS A 184 0.84 3.18 -0.35
C HIS A 184 -0.45 3.29 0.50
N PHE A 185 -1.08 4.46 0.58
CA PHE A 185 -2.34 4.65 1.31
C PHE A 185 -3.42 3.70 0.79
N GLY A 186 -4.01 2.92 1.69
CA GLY A 186 -4.95 1.85 1.38
C GLY A 186 -4.32 0.52 0.92
N LYS A 187 -2.98 0.45 0.83
CA LYS A 187 -2.20 -0.77 0.56
C LYS A 187 -1.49 -1.31 1.81
N TYR A 188 -1.82 -0.78 2.98
CA TYR A 188 -1.20 -1.18 4.24
C TYR A 188 -2.19 -1.05 5.41
N GLU A 189 -2.31 -2.11 6.21
CA GLU A 189 -2.90 -2.13 7.55
C GLU A 189 -1.76 -2.41 8.52
N SER A 190 -1.46 -1.43 9.37
CA SER A 190 -0.57 -1.61 10.50
C SER A 190 -1.32 -2.11 11.71
N GLY A 191 -0.74 -3.12 12.37
CA GLY A 191 -1.07 -3.50 13.73
C GLY A 191 -0.79 -2.33 14.67
N ALA A 192 -1.59 -2.22 15.74
CA ALA A 192 -1.54 -1.18 16.76
C ALA A 192 -1.95 0.24 16.29
N SER A 193 -3.26 0.46 16.19
CA SER A 193 -3.86 1.48 17.05
C SER A 193 -5.27 1.05 17.42
N ILE A 194 -5.42 0.67 18.68
CA ILE A 194 -6.71 0.78 19.36
C ILE A 194 -7.12 2.24 19.17
N ARG A 195 -8.02 2.50 18.21
CA ARG A 195 -8.70 3.78 18.16
C ARG A 195 -9.61 3.80 19.37
N LEU A 196 -9.11 4.38 20.46
CA LEU A 196 -9.96 4.91 21.52
C LEU A 196 -11.05 5.72 20.83
N ASN A 197 -12.29 5.25 20.98
CA ASN A 197 -13.48 5.92 20.51
C ASN A 197 -13.52 7.34 21.08
N GLN A 198 -13.00 8.33 20.35
CA GLN A 198 -13.45 9.71 20.53
C GLN A 198 -14.85 9.81 19.94
N LYS A 199 -15.84 9.39 20.73
CA LYS A 199 -17.22 9.85 20.57
C LYS A 199 -17.18 11.36 20.80
N THR A 200 -17.35 12.16 19.75
CA THR A 200 -17.91 13.49 19.93
C THR A 200 -19.37 13.29 20.30
N SER A 201 -19.66 13.40 21.59
CA SER A 201 -21.01 13.65 22.06
C SER A 201 -21.48 14.97 21.44
N LYS A 202 -22.56 14.92 20.64
CA LYS A 202 -23.38 16.10 20.42
C LYS A 202 -23.97 16.47 21.78
N LEU A 203 -23.40 17.48 22.42
CA LEU A 203 -24.08 18.21 23.47
C LEU A 203 -25.13 19.09 22.77
N GLU A 204 -26.34 18.56 22.65
CA GLU A 204 -27.54 19.38 22.66
C GLU A 204 -28.13 19.27 24.06
N CYS A 205 -28.24 20.39 24.78
CA CYS A 205 -29.34 20.64 25.70
C CYS A 205 -29.43 22.12 26.08
N THR A 206 -30.64 22.65 25.81
CA THR A 206 -31.37 23.81 26.36
C THR A 206 -30.73 25.20 26.34
#